data_AF-A0A7X3YPZ9-F1
#
_entry.id   AF-A0A7X3YPZ9-F1
#
_cell.length_a   1.000
_cell.length_b   1.000
_cell.length_c   1.000
_cell.angle_alpha   90.00
_cell.angle_beta   90.00
_cell.angle_gamma   90.00
#
_symmetry.space_group_name_H-M   'P 1'
#
loop_
_entity.id
_entity.type
_entity.pdbx_description
1 polymer ?
#
loop_
_entity_poly.entity_id
_entity_poly.type
_entity_poly.pdbx_seq_one_letter_code
_entity_poly.pdbx_strand_id
1 'polypeptide(L)' 'MDPSRQLYDAISQDQQLTASLYRQALNDPGGTVKRLVALAAERGLSVSADDVRRFVVELEDPGSRRWLDKARGGL' A
#
# COMPACT_ATOMS: atom_id res chain seq x y z
N MET A 1 -2.24 -16.53 6.13
CA MET A 1 -1.94 -15.54 5.07
C MET A 1 -1.92 -14.17 5.73
N ASP A 2 -0.92 -13.35 5.43
CA ASP A 2 -0.81 -12.02 6.01
C ASP A 2 -1.88 -11.08 5.40
N PRO A 3 -2.79 -10.49 6.19
CA PRO A 3 -3.89 -9.66 5.68
C PRO A 3 -3.37 -8.40 4.97
N SER A 4 -2.23 -7.88 5.44
CA SER A 4 -1.50 -6.75 4.86
C SER A 4 -1.05 -7.06 3.42
N ARG A 5 -0.57 -8.29 3.20
CA ARG A 5 -0.12 -8.73 1.88
C ARG A 5 -1.27 -8.92 0.89
N GLN A 6 -2.43 -9.40 1.36
CA GLN A 6 -3.63 -9.52 0.53
C GLN A 6 -4.18 -8.15 0.11
N LEU A 7 -4.20 -7.20 1.05
CA LEU A 7 -4.58 -5.82 0.76
C LEU A 7 -3.66 -5.23 -0.32
N TYR A 8 -2.37 -5.45 -0.15
CA TYR A 8 -1.33 -4.95 -1.04
C TYR A 8 -1.46 -5.53 -2.45
N ASP A 9 -1.63 -6.85 -2.60
CA ASP A 9 -1.82 -7.50 -3.89
C ASP A 9 -3.01 -6.90 -4.65
N ALA A 10 -4.13 -6.74 -3.94
CA ALA A 10 -5.35 -6.13 -4.48
C ALA A 10 -5.20 -4.64 -4.81
N ILE A 11 -4.33 -3.90 -4.11
CA ILE A 11 -3.97 -2.51 -4.47
C ILE A 11 -3.07 -2.51 -5.70
N SER A 12 -2.07 -3.40 -5.78
CA SER A 12 -1.09 -3.45 -6.87
C SER A 12 -1.71 -3.81 -8.22
N GLN A 13 -2.82 -4.55 -8.20
CA GLN A 13 -3.63 -4.85 -9.39
C GLN A 13 -4.33 -3.60 -9.95
N ASP A 14 -4.56 -2.57 -9.11
CA ASP A 14 -5.15 -1.30 -9.49
C ASP A 14 -4.07 -0.20 -9.54
N GLN A 15 -3.56 0.05 -10.76
CA GLN A 15 -2.50 1.03 -10.97
C GLN A 15 -2.92 2.47 -10.61
N GLN A 16 -4.20 2.83 -10.79
CA GLN A 16 -4.71 4.17 -10.48
C GLN A 16 -4.78 4.40 -8.97
N LEU A 17 -5.29 3.41 -8.23
CA LEU A 17 -5.33 3.41 -6.77
C LEU A 17 -3.92 3.45 -6.19
N THR A 18 -3.04 2.60 -6.71
CA THR A 18 -1.62 2.53 -6.35
C THR A 18 -0.91 3.87 -6.53
N ALA A 19 -1.00 4.49 -7.71
CA ALA A 19 -0.36 5.78 -7.98
C ALA A 19 -0.94 6.94 -7.15
N SER A 20 -2.22 6.86 -6.79
CA SER A 20 -2.88 7.84 -5.93
C SER A 20 -2.43 7.71 -4.47
N LEU A 21 -2.39 6.48 -3.94
CA LEU A 21 -1.86 6.18 -2.60
C LEU A 21 -0.39 6.58 -2.48
N TYR A 22 0.42 6.36 -3.53
CA TYR A 22 1.82 6.78 -3.55
C TYR A 22 1.99 8.30 -3.47
N ARG A 23 1.27 9.05 -4.32
CA ARG A 23 1.29 10.52 -4.26
C ARG A 23 0.83 11.03 -2.90
N GLN A 24 -0.19 10.39 -2.32
CA GLN A 24 -0.64 10.72 -0.99
C GLN A 24 0.43 10.39 0.07
N ALA A 25 1.15 9.28 -0.04
CA ALA A 25 2.22 8.91 0.90
C ALA A 25 3.35 9.96 0.93
N LEU A 26 3.70 10.51 -0.24
CA LEU A 26 4.73 11.53 -0.38
C LEU A 26 4.35 12.87 0.25
N ASN A 27 3.06 13.23 0.23
CA ASN A 27 2.57 14.53 0.73
C ASN A 27 2.03 14.42 2.17
N ASP A 28 1.38 13.31 2.49
CA ASP A 28 0.74 13.03 3.78
C ASP A 28 0.82 11.52 4.13
N PRO A 29 1.95 11.08 4.72
CA PRO A 29 2.13 9.68 5.09
C PRO A 29 1.12 9.22 6.15
N GLY A 30 0.69 10.12 7.03
CA GLY A 30 -0.30 9.85 8.08
C GLY A 30 -1.70 9.51 7.52
N GLY A 31 -2.20 10.30 6.57
CA GLY A 31 -3.48 10.02 5.91
C GLY A 31 -3.42 8.81 4.98
N THR A 32 -2.26 8.49 4.44
CA THR A 32 -2.06 7.25 3.65
C THR A 32 -2.22 5.99 4.47
N VAL A 33 -1.65 5.95 5.68
CA VAL A 33 -1.86 4.82 6.59
C VAL A 33 -3.34 4.68 6.95
N LYS A 34 -4.05 5.78 7.24
CA LYS A 34 -5.50 5.76 7.53
C LYS A 34 -6.31 5.26 6.33
N ARG A 35 -5.97 5.70 5.13
CA ARG A 35 -6.62 5.30 3.87
C ARG A 35 -6.43 3.80 3.61
N LEU A 36 -5.24 3.26 3.88
CA LEU A 36 -4.94 1.83 3.72
C LEU A 36 -5.71 0.97 4.72
N VAL A 37 -5.79 1.38 6.00
CA VAL A 37 -6.60 0.68 7.02
C VAL A 37 -8.08 0.70 6.66
N ALA A 38 -8.60 1.82 6.17
CA ALA A 38 -9.98 1.92 5.70
C ALA A 38 -10.23 0.99 4.50
N LEU A 39 -9.33 0.99 3.51
CA LEU A 39 -9.43 0.11 2.34
C LEU A 39 -9.39 -1.38 2.74
N ALA A 40 -8.58 -1.72 3.75
CA ALA A 40 -8.54 -3.07 4.31
C ALA A 40 -9.89 -3.47 4.90
N ALA A 41 -10.49 -2.59 5.71
CA ALA A 41 -11.80 -2.82 6.31
C ALA A 41 -12.90 -2.98 5.25
N GLU A 42 -12.89 -2.15 4.19
CA GLU A 42 -13.82 -2.27 3.05
C GLU A 42 -13.70 -3.61 2.32
N ARG A 43 -12.50 -4.21 2.33
CA ARG A 43 -12.20 -5.51 1.71
C ARG A 43 -12.40 -6.69 2.68
N GLY A 44 -12.86 -6.45 3.91
CA GLY A 44 -13.03 -7.46 4.95
C GLY A 44 -11.70 -7.96 5.56
N LEU A 45 -10.61 -7.21 5.38
CA LEU A 45 -9.29 -7.52 5.91
C LEU A 45 -9.06 -6.76 7.22
N SER A 46 -8.65 -7.47 8.28
CA SER A 46 -8.19 -6.84 9.53
C SER A 46 -6.71 -6.50 9.42
N VAL A 47 -6.42 -5.24 9.06
CA VAL A 47 -5.05 -4.70 8.98
C VAL A 47 -4.97 -3.49 9.90
N SER A 48 -3.98 -3.45 10.79
CA SER A 48 -3.76 -2.33 11.70
C SER A 48 -2.86 -1.26 11.07
N ALA A 49 -2.89 -0.05 11.62
CA ALA A 49 -1.96 1.00 11.21
C ALA A 49 -0.49 0.60 11.43
N ASP A 50 -0.21 -0.24 12.44
CA ASP A 50 1.11 -0.79 12.70
C ASP A 50 1.53 -1.80 11.63
N ASP A 51 0.63 -2.72 11.24
CA ASP A 51 0.84 -3.65 10.12
C ASP A 51 1.16 -2.90 8.82
N VAL A 52 0.39 -1.85 8.52
CA VAL A 52 0.64 -0.99 7.35
C VAL A 52 2.00 -0.31 7.45
N ARG A 53 2.37 0.26 8.60
CA ARG A 53 3.66 0.95 8.77
C ARG A 53 4.83 -0.01 8.67
N ARG A 54 4.73 -1.17 9.31
CA ARG A 54 5.74 -2.22 9.25
C ARG A 54 5.95 -2.67 7.81
N PHE A 55 4.86 -2.84 7.06
CA PHE A 55 4.93 -3.09 5.62
C PHE A 55 5.50 -1.91 4.84
N VAL A 56 5.10 -0.66 5.09
CA VAL A 56 5.63 0.52 4.38
C VAL A 56 7.14 0.66 4.59
N VAL A 57 7.63 0.43 5.80
CA VAL A 57 9.07 0.41 6.11
C VAL A 57 9.75 -0.77 5.39
N GLU A 58 9.13 -1.96 5.37
CA GLU A 58 9.59 -3.12 4.59
C GLU A 58 9.56 -2.84 3.06
N LEU A 59 8.70 -1.92 2.60
CA LEU A 59 8.58 -1.44 1.23
C LEU A 59 9.65 -0.38 0.87
N GLU A 60 10.21 0.33 1.85
CA GLU A 60 11.37 1.21 1.63
C GLU A 60 12.64 0.42 1.31
N ASP A 61 12.64 -0.88 1.63
CA ASP A 61 13.66 -1.82 1.20
C ASP A 61 13.65 -1.96 -0.34
N PRO A 62 14.80 -1.84 -1.01
CA PRO A 62 14.89 -1.80 -2.47
C PRO A 62 14.30 -3.03 -3.17
N GLY A 63 14.19 -4.19 -2.50
CA GLY A 63 13.53 -5.39 -3.06
C GLY A 63 12.00 -5.30 -3.09
N SER A 64 11.41 -4.53 -2.17
CA SER A 64 9.97 -4.42 -1.97
C SER A 64 9.35 -3.22 -2.70
N ARG A 65 10.17 -2.22 -3.09
CA ARG A 65 9.81 -1.13 -4.03
C ARG A 65 9.34 -1.59 -5.41
N ARG A 66 9.41 -2.88 -5.72
CA ARG A 66 9.08 -3.43 -7.03
C ARG A 66 7.68 -3.07 -7.53
N TRP A 67 6.73 -2.87 -6.64
CA TRP A 67 5.41 -2.37 -7.03
C TRP A 67 5.35 -0.88 -7.31
N LEU A 68 6.21 -0.09 -6.65
CA LEU A 68 6.38 1.34 -6.87
C LEU A 68 7.05 1.60 -8.23
N ASP A 69 8.04 0.77 -8.59
CA ASP A 69 8.64 0.78 -9.93
C ASP A 69 7.62 0.32 -10.99
N LYS A 70 6.83 -0.72 -10.70
CA LYS A 70 5.77 -1.21 -11.62
C LYS A 70 4.62 -0.20 -11.79
N ALA A 71 4.34 0.62 -10.78
CA ALA A 71 3.36 1.70 -10.85
C ALA A 71 3.84 2.92 -11.65
N ARG A 72 5.16 3.12 -11.75
CA ARG A 72 5.77 4.17 -12.58
C ARG A 72 6.02 3.71 -14.01
N GLY A 73 6.35 2.44 -14.21
CA GLY A 73 6.60 1.83 -15.52
C GLY A 73 5.33 1.18 -16.06
N GLY A 74 4.45 1.97 -16.64
CA GLY A 74 3.38 1.45 -17.48
C GLY A 74 4.00 0.80 -18.73
N LEU A 75 3.84 -0.52 -18.84
CA LEU A 75 4.16 -1.42 -19.97
C LEU A 75 5.64 -1.78 -20.16
#